data_AF-A0A4U8Q8P6-F1
#
_entry.id   AF-A0A4U8Q8P6-F1
#
_cell.length_a   1.000
_cell.length_b   1.000
_cell.length_c   1.000
_cell.angle_alpha   90.00
_cell.angle_beta   90.00
_cell.angle_gamma   90.00
#
_symmetry.space_group_name_H-M   'P 1'
#
loop_
_entity.id
_entity.type
_entity.pdbx_description
1 polymer ?
#
loop_
_entity_poly.entity_id
_entity_poly.type
_entity_poly.pdbx_seq_one_letter_code
_entity_poly.pdbx_strand_id
1 'polypeptide(L)'
;MKNIKRIGSLVLAFALMLSFTMSAFAAPSPTVNVKASKVMVNGKSIDISKLKITKTKVTVDPATVDPSLKNMAIAYAVDVSLDGVDFDEVSITFAIPSIQKDENVKVLHLQKDDKWEVLTPDSVEDQEVTVTFKSLSPVLFLVDKK
;
A
#
# COMPACT_ATOMS: atom_id res chain seq x y z
N MET A 1 -63.20 31.04 -37.65
CA MET A 1 -61.73 30.82 -37.81
C MET A 1 -61.18 30.66 -36.38
N LYS A 2 -60.87 29.48 -35.86
CA LYS A 2 -59.86 28.47 -36.24
C LYS A 2 -58.44 28.86 -35.72
N ASN A 3 -57.91 28.01 -34.81
CA ASN A 3 -56.50 27.77 -34.38
C ASN A 3 -55.98 28.57 -33.15
N ILE A 4 -55.54 28.01 -32.00
CA ILE A 4 -54.59 26.93 -31.60
C ILE A 4 -53.08 27.30 -31.65
N LYS A 5 -52.43 27.13 -30.49
CA LYS A 5 -51.01 26.77 -30.17
C LYS A 5 -49.87 27.80 -30.30
N ARG A 6 -49.13 27.96 -29.18
CA ARG A 6 -47.65 27.91 -28.99
C ARG A 6 -47.32 28.45 -27.59
N ILE A 7 -47.33 27.64 -26.52
CA ILE A 7 -46.19 26.88 -25.98
C ILE A 7 -44.83 27.35 -26.55
N GLY A 8 -44.13 28.20 -25.80
CA GLY A 8 -42.69 28.48 -25.95
C GLY A 8 -42.15 28.71 -24.54
N SER A 9 -41.55 27.72 -23.89
CA SER A 9 -40.13 27.35 -24.04
C SER A 9 -39.19 28.50 -23.66
N LEU A 10 -39.08 28.77 -22.37
CA LEU A 10 -37.98 29.50 -21.71
C LEU A 10 -38.27 29.31 -20.21
N VAL A 11 -37.51 28.59 -19.40
CA VAL A 11 -36.14 28.89 -18.97
C VAL A 11 -35.48 27.58 -18.52
N LEU A 12 -34.47 27.16 -19.27
CA LEU A 12 -33.63 25.97 -19.07
C LEU A 12 -32.39 26.32 -18.24
N ALA A 13 -32.52 26.75 -16.99
CA ALA A 13 -31.35 27.05 -16.17
C ALA A 13 -31.62 27.03 -14.67
N PHE A 14 -32.16 25.92 -14.15
CA PHE A 14 -32.05 25.65 -12.72
C PHE A 14 -30.72 24.96 -12.45
N ALA A 15 -29.71 25.80 -12.21
CA ALA A 15 -28.56 25.58 -11.35
C ALA A 15 -27.96 24.15 -11.31
N LEU A 16 -27.00 23.91 -12.20
CA LEU A 16 -25.88 22.98 -11.98
C LEU A 16 -25.03 23.46 -10.77
N MET A 17 -25.55 23.35 -9.55
CA MET A 17 -24.81 23.63 -8.30
C MET A 17 -24.83 22.42 -7.39
N LEU A 18 -24.19 21.34 -7.83
CA LEU A 18 -23.64 20.33 -6.94
C LEU A 18 -22.23 20.00 -7.43
N SER A 19 -21.39 21.03 -7.49
CA SER A 19 -19.94 20.82 -7.46
C SER A 19 -19.61 20.24 -6.10
N PHE A 20 -19.62 18.92 -6.00
CA PHE A 20 -18.96 18.23 -4.90
C PHE A 20 -17.51 18.68 -4.90
N THR A 21 -17.17 19.60 -3.99
CA THR A 21 -15.80 19.86 -3.60
C THR A 21 -15.34 18.62 -2.87
N MET A 22 -14.91 17.61 -3.62
CA MET A 22 -14.22 16.47 -3.04
C MET A 22 -12.88 17.03 -2.58
N SER A 23 -12.83 17.40 -1.31
CA SER A 23 -11.58 17.65 -0.60
C SER A 23 -10.81 16.33 -0.65
N ALA A 24 -10.00 16.16 -1.69
CA ALA A 24 -9.01 15.10 -1.72
C ALA A 24 -8.00 15.45 -0.62
N PHE A 25 -8.24 14.94 0.59
CA PHE A 25 -7.20 14.84 1.58
C PHE A 25 -6.15 13.90 0.98
N ALA A 26 -5.12 14.48 0.37
CA ALA A 26 -3.87 13.77 0.18
C ALA A 26 -3.44 13.34 1.58
N ALA A 27 -3.54 12.04 1.85
CA ALA A 27 -2.98 11.48 3.07
C ALA A 27 -1.52 11.97 3.16
N PRO A 28 -1.06 12.41 4.34
CA PRO A 28 0.32 12.83 4.50
C PRO A 28 1.21 11.72 3.93
N SER A 29 2.01 12.06 2.91
CA SER A 29 2.89 11.10 2.29
C SER A 29 3.80 10.54 3.37
N PRO A 30 3.85 9.21 3.58
CA PRO A 30 4.68 8.65 4.63
C PRO A 30 6.12 9.12 4.41
N THR A 31 6.64 9.86 5.40
CA THR A 31 8.08 10.00 5.61
C THR A 31 8.58 8.59 5.83
N VAL A 32 9.54 8.12 5.01
CA VAL A 32 10.04 6.75 5.16
C VAL A 32 10.82 6.67 6.46
N ASN A 33 10.14 6.14 7.47
CA ASN A 33 10.72 5.76 8.74
C ASN A 33 10.70 4.23 8.90
N VAL A 34 10.51 3.50 7.79
CA VAL A 34 10.61 2.05 7.74
C VAL A 34 12.09 1.67 7.78
N LYS A 35 12.48 0.91 8.80
CA LYS A 35 13.82 0.35 8.95
C LYS A 35 13.71 -1.16 9.12
N ALA A 36 14.84 -1.87 9.14
CA ALA A 36 14.87 -3.26 9.62
C ALA A 36 15.47 -3.30 11.03
N SER A 37 14.84 -4.05 11.93
CA SER A 37 15.37 -4.36 13.26
C SER A 37 16.06 -5.73 13.29
N LYS A 38 15.71 -6.64 12.36
CA LYS A 38 16.32 -7.97 12.25
C LYS A 38 16.23 -8.51 10.83
N VAL A 39 17.26 -9.24 10.41
CA VAL A 39 17.28 -9.98 9.13
C VAL A 39 17.81 -11.39 9.35
N MET A 40 17.05 -12.39 8.93
CA MET A 40 17.42 -13.81 8.96
C MET A 40 17.40 -14.38 7.55
N VAL A 41 18.52 -14.95 7.11
CA VAL A 41 18.63 -15.67 5.83
C VAL A 41 18.78 -17.15 6.13
N ASN A 42 17.89 -17.98 5.58
CA ASN A 42 17.89 -19.43 5.77
C ASN A 42 18.02 -19.83 7.27
N GLY A 43 17.32 -19.11 8.15
CA GLY A 43 17.33 -19.32 9.61
C GLY A 43 18.54 -18.74 10.37
N LYS A 44 19.49 -18.09 9.69
CA LYS A 44 20.67 -17.46 10.32
C LYS A 44 20.58 -15.93 10.29
N SER A 45 20.82 -15.31 11.44
CA SER A 45 20.92 -13.84 11.53
C SER A 45 22.09 -13.32 10.70
N ILE A 46 21.84 -12.28 9.91
CA ILE A 46 22.88 -11.55 9.17
C ILE A 46 22.94 -10.08 9.60
N ASP A 47 24.01 -9.40 9.19
CA ASP A 47 24.18 -7.97 9.44
C ASP A 47 23.14 -7.16 8.67
N ILE A 48 22.37 -6.34 9.39
CA ILE A 48 21.32 -5.47 8.85
C ILE A 48 21.92 -4.45 7.87
N SER A 49 23.20 -4.12 7.99
CA SER A 49 23.91 -3.19 7.09
C SER A 49 23.96 -3.68 5.64
N LYS A 50 23.74 -4.99 5.39
CA LYS A 50 23.61 -5.55 4.05
C LYS A 50 22.23 -5.34 3.43
N LEU A 51 21.23 -5.01 4.24
CA LEU A 51 19.88 -4.73 3.79
C LEU A 51 19.76 -3.25 3.44
N LYS A 52 19.25 -2.97 2.26
CA LYS A 52 18.89 -1.64 1.81
C LYS A 52 17.38 -1.55 1.73
N ILE A 53 16.83 -0.54 2.40
CA ILE A 53 15.43 -0.16 2.34
C ILE A 53 15.38 1.27 1.84
N THR A 54 14.72 1.51 0.72
CA THR A 54 14.57 2.84 0.13
C THR A 54 13.12 3.14 -0.17
N LYS A 55 12.76 4.43 -0.25
CA LYS A 55 11.40 4.80 -0.67
C LYS A 55 11.21 4.41 -2.13
N THR A 56 10.12 3.71 -2.43
CA THR A 56 9.67 3.52 -3.82
C THR A 56 8.46 4.38 -4.14
N LYS A 57 8.26 4.67 -5.42
CA LYS A 57 7.05 5.34 -5.95
C LYS A 57 6.06 4.35 -6.57
N VAL A 58 6.38 3.05 -6.52
CA VAL A 58 5.47 2.01 -6.99
C VAL A 58 4.16 2.14 -6.22
N THR A 59 3.06 2.15 -6.97
CA THR A 59 1.71 2.23 -6.45
C THR A 59 0.85 1.25 -7.23
N VAL A 60 -0.11 0.65 -6.54
CA VAL A 60 -1.12 -0.23 -7.11
C VAL A 60 -2.41 -0.02 -6.32
N ASP A 61 -3.57 -0.20 -6.96
CA ASP A 61 -4.82 -0.27 -6.20
C ASP A 61 -4.91 -1.67 -5.55
N PRO A 62 -4.91 -1.77 -4.21
CA PRO A 62 -4.97 -3.06 -3.52
C PRO A 62 -6.16 -3.92 -3.96
N ALA A 63 -7.31 -3.30 -4.25
CA ALA A 63 -8.52 -4.01 -4.66
C ALA A 63 -8.40 -4.67 -6.03
N THR A 64 -7.48 -4.19 -6.88
CA THR A 64 -7.19 -4.78 -8.20
C THR A 64 -6.26 -5.98 -8.10
N VAL A 65 -5.42 -6.03 -7.05
CA VAL A 65 -4.57 -7.19 -6.76
C VAL A 65 -5.39 -8.29 -6.12
N ASP A 66 -6.15 -7.95 -5.07
CA ASP A 66 -7.04 -8.87 -4.37
C ASP A 66 -8.27 -8.11 -3.85
N PRO A 67 -9.50 -8.49 -4.25
CA PRO A 67 -10.73 -7.83 -3.80
C PRO A 67 -10.92 -7.77 -2.28
N SER A 68 -10.31 -8.68 -1.51
CA SER A 68 -10.35 -8.67 -0.05
C SER A 68 -9.64 -7.45 0.57
N LEU A 69 -8.72 -6.82 -0.17
CA LEU A 69 -7.95 -5.66 0.27
C LEU A 69 -8.67 -4.32 0.03
N LYS A 70 -9.92 -4.33 -0.45
CA LYS A 70 -10.69 -3.12 -0.79
C LYS A 70 -10.80 -2.11 0.35
N ASN A 71 -10.80 -2.58 1.59
CA ASN A 71 -10.91 -1.74 2.79
C ASN A 71 -9.56 -1.36 3.39
N MET A 72 -8.45 -1.71 2.74
CA MET A 72 -7.10 -1.39 3.20
C MET A 72 -6.48 -0.27 2.36
N ALA A 73 -5.56 0.48 2.97
CA ALA A 73 -4.78 1.53 2.33
C ALA A 73 -3.29 1.24 2.47
N ILE A 74 -2.51 1.68 1.47
CA ILE A 74 -1.05 1.60 1.51
C ILE A 74 -0.54 2.59 2.56
N ALA A 75 0.02 2.07 3.65
CA ALA A 75 0.67 2.86 4.69
C ALA A 75 2.12 3.20 4.32
N TYR A 76 2.84 2.23 3.74
CA TYR A 76 4.24 2.41 3.34
C TYR A 76 4.54 1.67 2.04
N ALA A 77 5.45 2.26 1.25
CA ALA A 77 5.98 1.69 0.02
C ALA A 77 7.50 1.78 0.06
N VAL A 78 8.16 0.62 0.05
CA VAL A 78 9.63 0.55 0.10
C VAL A 78 10.16 -0.41 -0.96
N ASP A 79 11.31 -0.09 -1.52
CA ASP A 79 12.12 -1.04 -2.25
C ASP A 79 13.13 -1.67 -1.29
N VAL A 80 13.23 -2.99 -1.32
CA VAL A 80 14.05 -3.78 -0.41
C VAL A 80 15.04 -4.58 -1.22
N SER A 81 16.32 -4.51 -0.86
CA SER A 81 17.37 -5.32 -1.49
C SER A 81 18.41 -5.75 -0.46
N LEU A 82 19.13 -6.83 -0.80
CA LEU A 82 20.15 -7.42 0.06
C LEU A 82 21.45 -7.57 -0.74
N ASP A 83 22.53 -6.95 -0.25
CA ASP A 83 23.79 -6.90 -0.97
C ASP A 83 24.68 -8.12 -0.67
N GLY A 84 25.14 -8.80 -1.73
CA GLY A 84 26.18 -9.83 -1.65
C GLY A 84 25.80 -11.04 -0.80
N VAL A 85 24.51 -11.37 -0.74
CA VAL A 85 23.97 -12.54 -0.05
C VAL A 85 22.92 -13.20 -0.94
N ASP A 86 23.18 -14.43 -1.35
CA ASP A 86 22.18 -15.29 -1.98
C ASP A 86 21.32 -15.95 -0.89
N PHE A 87 20.03 -16.08 -1.16
CA PHE A 87 19.07 -16.68 -0.25
C PHE A 87 17.97 -17.39 -1.04
N ASP A 88 17.47 -18.50 -0.49
CA ASP A 88 16.22 -19.10 -0.94
C ASP A 88 15.04 -18.43 -0.23
N GLU A 89 15.26 -18.08 1.03
CA GLU A 89 14.28 -17.44 1.90
C GLU A 89 14.96 -16.44 2.86
N VAL A 90 14.35 -15.26 3.00
CA VAL A 90 14.79 -14.21 3.91
C VAL A 90 13.61 -13.72 4.75
N SER A 91 13.77 -13.75 6.07
CA SER A 91 12.83 -13.20 7.02
C SER A 91 13.35 -11.84 7.51
N ILE A 92 12.54 -10.80 7.35
CA ILE A 92 12.90 -9.42 7.70
C ILE A 92 11.88 -8.91 8.72
N THR A 93 12.36 -8.43 9.85
CA THR A 93 11.56 -7.68 10.81
C THR A 93 11.72 -6.19 10.51
N PHE A 94 10.65 -5.58 10.00
CA PHE A 94 10.60 -4.16 9.69
C PHE A 94 10.13 -3.38 10.91
N ALA A 95 10.87 -2.34 11.28
CA ALA A 95 10.43 -1.34 12.24
C ALA A 95 9.56 -0.29 11.53
N ILE A 96 8.26 -0.29 11.82
CA ILE A 96 7.24 0.56 11.19
C ILE A 96 6.47 1.31 12.29
N PRO A 97 6.83 2.57 12.60
CA PRO A 97 6.35 3.27 13.80
C PRO A 97 4.85 3.46 13.94
N SER A 98 4.06 3.37 12.86
CA SER A 98 2.62 3.59 12.91
C SER A 98 1.80 2.33 13.17
N ILE A 99 2.43 1.14 13.15
CA ILE A 99 1.74 -0.13 13.28
C ILE A 99 1.65 -0.52 14.75
N GLN A 100 0.48 -0.97 15.18
CA GLN A 100 0.24 -1.48 16.53
C GLN A 100 0.20 -3.00 16.53
N LYS A 101 0.48 -3.61 17.68
CA LYS A 101 0.32 -5.05 17.87
C LYS A 101 -1.10 -5.50 17.50
N ASP A 102 -1.20 -6.67 16.87
CA ASP A 102 -2.44 -7.29 16.41
C ASP A 102 -3.24 -6.47 15.38
N GLU A 103 -2.67 -5.39 14.82
CA GLU A 103 -3.27 -4.65 13.72
C GLU A 103 -3.34 -5.53 12.47
N ASN A 104 -4.43 -5.41 11.72
CA ASN A 104 -4.59 -6.13 10.47
C ASN A 104 -3.66 -5.53 9.41
N VAL A 105 -2.50 -6.14 9.23
CA VAL A 105 -1.49 -5.75 8.25
C VAL A 105 -1.45 -6.78 7.12
N LYS A 106 -1.47 -6.29 5.88
CA LYS A 106 -1.17 -7.09 4.68
C LYS A 106 0.03 -6.51 3.96
N VAL A 107 0.75 -7.39 3.26
CA VAL A 107 1.97 -7.00 2.56
C VAL A 107 1.80 -7.37 1.10
N LEU A 108 1.85 -6.38 0.22
CA LEU A 108 1.94 -6.64 -1.22
C LEU A 108 3.40 -6.65 -1.62
N HIS A 109 3.81 -7.72 -2.28
CA HIS A 109 5.16 -7.86 -2.81
C HIS A 109 5.10 -7.97 -4.33
N LEU A 110 5.88 -7.13 -5.02
CA LEU A 110 5.97 -7.16 -6.47
C LEU A 110 7.00 -8.21 -6.89
N GLN A 111 6.57 -9.35 -7.41
CA GLN A 111 7.47 -10.37 -7.91
C GLN A 111 8.28 -9.87 -9.12
N LYS A 112 9.37 -10.58 -9.43
CA LYS A 112 10.26 -10.26 -10.58
C LYS A 112 9.57 -10.31 -11.95
N ASP A 113 8.42 -10.96 -12.06
CA ASP A 113 7.60 -11.05 -13.26
C ASP A 113 6.50 -9.96 -13.34
N ASP A 114 6.65 -8.89 -12.54
CA ASP A 114 5.72 -7.77 -12.39
C ASP A 114 4.32 -8.15 -11.87
N LYS A 115 4.19 -9.32 -11.24
CA LYS A 115 2.96 -9.73 -10.57
C LYS A 115 2.99 -9.41 -9.08
N TRP A 116 1.84 -8.97 -8.57
CA TRP A 116 1.66 -8.76 -7.15
C TRP A 116 1.28 -10.06 -6.45
N GLU A 117 1.92 -10.33 -5.33
CA GLU A 117 1.48 -11.34 -4.37
C GLU A 117 1.06 -10.70 -3.05
N VAL A 118 0.04 -11.29 -2.42
CA VAL A 118 -0.42 -10.91 -1.09
C VAL A 118 0.23 -11.82 -0.07
N LEU A 119 1.08 -11.24 0.78
CA LEU A 119 1.71 -11.92 1.90
C LEU A 119 0.97 -11.55 3.20
N THR A 120 0.79 -12.56 4.04
CA THR A 120 0.40 -12.36 5.43
C THR A 120 1.68 -12.31 6.27
N PRO A 121 1.90 -11.26 7.07
CA PRO A 121 3.07 -11.20 7.96
C PRO A 121 3.14 -12.42 8.88
N ASP A 122 4.36 -12.86 9.18
CA ASP A 122 4.62 -13.93 10.14
C ASP A 122 4.28 -13.46 11.57
N SER A 123 4.50 -12.17 11.85
CA SER A 123 4.13 -11.52 13.10
C SER A 123 3.87 -10.03 12.91
N VAL A 124 2.93 -9.50 13.69
CA VAL A 124 2.66 -8.05 13.82
C VAL A 124 2.71 -7.69 15.30
N GLU A 125 3.78 -7.00 15.70
CA GLU A 125 4.02 -6.54 17.06
C GLU A 125 4.03 -5.01 17.06
N ASP A 126 4.15 -4.41 18.24
CA ASP A 126 4.19 -2.95 18.37
C ASP A 126 5.37 -2.37 17.58
N GLN A 127 5.03 -1.61 16.53
CA GLN A 127 5.96 -0.99 15.60
C GLN A 127 6.86 -1.98 14.85
N GLU A 128 6.55 -3.27 14.83
CA GLU A 128 7.36 -4.29 14.16
C GLU A 128 6.49 -5.24 13.33
N VAL A 129 6.89 -5.47 12.08
CA VAL A 129 6.24 -6.43 11.18
C VAL A 129 7.28 -7.39 10.65
N THR A 130 7.13 -8.69 10.92
CA THR A 130 8.03 -9.72 10.38
C THR A 130 7.39 -10.35 9.16
N VAL A 131 8.14 -10.41 8.06
CA VAL A 131 7.69 -11.00 6.80
C VAL A 131 8.81 -11.82 6.19
N THR A 132 8.46 -12.98 5.68
CA THR A 132 9.37 -13.88 5.00
C THR A 132 9.15 -13.84 3.49
N PHE A 133 10.25 -13.66 2.75
CA PHE A 133 10.26 -13.49 1.30
C PHE A 133 11.16 -14.52 0.61
N LYS A 134 10.75 -14.96 -0.58
CA LYS A 134 11.56 -15.79 -1.50
C LYS A 134 12.32 -14.98 -2.54
N SER A 135 11.99 -13.70 -2.66
CA SER A 135 12.72 -12.73 -3.47
C SER A 135 12.51 -11.34 -2.89
N LEU A 136 13.42 -10.41 -3.17
CA LEU A 136 13.31 -9.03 -2.70
C LEU A 136 13.11 -8.10 -3.89
N SER A 137 12.13 -7.22 -3.75
CA SER A 137 11.57 -6.33 -4.76
C SER A 137 10.66 -5.32 -4.04
N PRO A 138 10.03 -4.32 -4.69
CA PRO A 138 9.14 -3.40 -4.00
C PRO A 138 8.08 -4.09 -3.15
N VAL A 139 7.98 -3.64 -1.90
CA VAL A 139 7.05 -4.09 -0.87
C VAL A 139 6.16 -2.93 -0.44
N LEU A 140 4.86 -3.17 -0.39
CA LEU A 140 3.87 -2.24 0.13
C LEU A 140 3.27 -2.84 1.41
N PHE A 141 3.21 -2.04 2.46
CA PHE A 141 2.51 -2.38 3.70
C PHE A 141 1.13 -1.74 3.69
N LEU A 142 0.10 -2.55 3.93
CA LEU A 142 -1.28 -2.16 3.91
C LEU A 142 -1.86 -2.31 5.31
N VAL A 143 -2.67 -1.32 5.70
CA VAL A 143 -3.42 -1.29 6.95
C VAL A 143 -4.88 -0.97 6.65
N ASP A 144 -5.78 -1.28 7.57
CA ASP A 144 -7.19 -0.92 7.41
C ASP A 144 -7.37 0.60 7.23
N LYS A 145 -8.26 0.98 6.31
CA LYS A 145 -8.66 2.38 6.13
C LYS A 145 -9.30 2.89 7.42
N LYS A 146 -8.77 3.98 7.96
CA LYS A 146 -9.36 4.73 9.06
C LYS A 146 -10.44 5.68 8.56
#